data_AF-A0A920FLB8-F1
#
_entry.id   AF-A0A920FLB8-F1
#
_cell.length_a   1.000
_cell.length_b   1.000
_cell.length_c   1.000
_cell.angle_alpha   90.00
_cell.angle_beta   90.00
_cell.angle_gamma   90.00
#
_symmetry.space_group_name_H-M   'P 1'
#
loop_
_entity.id
_entity.type
_entity.pdbx_description
1 polymer ?
#
loop_
_entity_poly.entity_id
_entity_poly.type
_entity_poly.pdbx_seq_one_letter_code
_entity_poly.pdbx_strand_id
1 'polypeptide(L)'
;MFKFIQNNMIMKKILFLLFFPFSVFAQEQLSLDNILTISDKNSFLKEVIENGYSEGNSTKDKIYYGKGFKKEKTQATDWAEYTLASGEFYFEQSNLAFVRKNGDCYYDVIVSDVKSKCTFIEIKEHTGKTKTVNFATYDCPKKSYNGDIGFAQVDGNGVVLLFSK
;
A
#
# COMPACT_ATOMS: atom_id res chain seq x y z
N MET A 1 -15.42 59.73 -52.88
CA MET A 1 -16.01 60.11 -51.58
C MET A 1 -15.79 58.93 -50.63
N PHE A 2 -14.62 58.85 -50.00
CA PHE A 2 -14.33 59.20 -48.60
C PHE A 2 -14.84 58.18 -47.55
N LYS A 3 -13.86 57.39 -47.07
CA LYS A 3 -13.58 56.92 -45.69
C LYS A 3 -14.77 56.73 -44.73
N PHE A 4 -14.76 55.63 -43.99
CA PHE A 4 -13.97 55.52 -42.76
C PHE A 4 -13.87 54.09 -42.24
N ILE A 5 -12.64 53.70 -41.91
CA ILE A 5 -12.27 52.53 -41.11
C ILE A 5 -12.51 52.89 -39.65
N GLN A 6 -13.12 51.99 -38.88
CA GLN A 6 -13.02 52.02 -37.42
C GLN A 6 -12.56 50.65 -36.92
N ASN A 7 -11.29 50.63 -36.50
CA ASN A 7 -10.76 49.69 -35.51
C ASN A 7 -11.51 49.91 -34.19
N ASN A 8 -11.84 48.82 -33.50
CA ASN A 8 -11.97 48.84 -32.04
C ASN A 8 -11.36 47.57 -31.47
N MET A 9 -10.18 47.75 -30.87
CA MET A 9 -9.57 46.82 -29.92
C MET A 9 -10.45 46.70 -28.68
N ILE A 10 -10.90 45.49 -28.33
CA ILE A 10 -11.33 45.14 -26.97
C ILE A 10 -10.68 43.81 -26.58
N MET A 11 -9.65 43.88 -25.72
CA MET A 11 -9.21 42.76 -24.90
C MET A 11 -10.30 42.44 -23.88
N LYS A 12 -10.91 41.24 -23.93
CA LYS A 12 -11.70 40.73 -22.80
C LYS A 12 -11.47 39.24 -22.61
N LYS A 13 -10.74 38.97 -21.53
CA LYS A 13 -10.66 37.73 -20.73
C LYS A 13 -10.08 36.52 -21.46
N ILE A 14 -8.76 36.35 -21.31
CA ILE A 14 -8.12 35.03 -21.34
C ILE A 14 -8.81 34.22 -20.24
N LEU A 15 -9.75 33.36 -20.63
CA LEU A 15 -10.23 32.30 -19.76
C LEU A 15 -9.09 31.28 -19.71
N PHE A 16 -8.23 31.40 -18.70
CA PHE A 16 -7.35 30.30 -18.31
C PHE A 16 -8.27 29.13 -17.98
N LEU A 17 -8.51 28.24 -18.95
CA LEU A 17 -8.97 26.91 -18.65
C LEU A 17 -7.86 26.29 -17.81
N LEU A 18 -8.06 26.31 -16.49
CA LEU A 18 -7.45 25.34 -15.59
C LEU A 18 -8.05 23.98 -15.98
N PHE A 19 -7.60 23.43 -17.11
CA PHE A 19 -7.35 21.99 -17.20
C PHE A 19 -6.17 21.72 -16.26
N PHE A 20 -6.39 21.94 -14.97
CA PHE A 20 -5.74 21.09 -14.00
C PHE A 20 -6.20 19.70 -14.43
N PRO A 21 -5.32 18.78 -14.83
CA PRO A 21 -5.66 17.40 -14.60
C PRO A 21 -5.91 17.38 -13.10
N PHE A 22 -7.19 17.31 -12.70
CA PHE A 22 -7.52 16.55 -11.52
C PHE A 22 -6.98 15.17 -11.87
N SER A 23 -5.67 14.99 -11.64
CA SER A 23 -5.07 13.70 -11.39
C SER A 23 -5.82 13.25 -10.16
N VAL A 24 -7.00 12.68 -10.38
CA VAL A 24 -7.66 11.80 -9.44
C VAL A 24 -6.54 10.87 -9.07
N PHE A 25 -5.99 11.07 -7.88
CA PHE A 25 -4.84 10.33 -7.39
C PHE A 25 -5.12 8.87 -7.69
N ALA A 26 -4.48 8.33 -8.73
CA ALA A 26 -4.42 6.92 -8.93
C ALA A 26 -3.65 6.46 -7.70
N GLN A 27 -4.36 6.07 -6.65
CA GLN A 27 -3.72 5.47 -5.49
C GLN A 27 -2.96 4.29 -6.07
N GLU A 28 -1.63 4.39 -6.05
CA GLU A 28 -0.81 3.28 -6.47
C GLU A 28 -1.18 2.09 -5.60
N GLN A 29 -1.17 0.93 -6.23
CA GLN A 29 -1.40 -0.32 -5.55
C GLN A 29 -0.07 -0.73 -4.91
N LEU A 30 -0.10 -1.11 -3.62
CA LEU A 30 1.09 -1.52 -2.88
C LEU A 30 1.91 -2.54 -3.69
N SER A 31 3.19 -2.25 -3.91
CA SER A 31 4.11 -3.11 -4.67
C SER A 31 5.22 -3.69 -3.79
N LEU A 32 6.03 -4.60 -4.35
CA LEU A 32 7.23 -5.06 -3.65
C LEU A 32 8.24 -3.91 -3.47
N ASP A 33 8.43 -3.07 -4.48
CA ASP A 33 9.41 -1.98 -4.42
C ASP A 33 9.08 -1.00 -3.28
N ASN A 34 7.79 -0.69 -3.10
CA ASN A 34 7.29 0.04 -1.94
C ASN A 34 7.75 -0.61 -0.61
N ILE A 35 7.47 -1.90 -0.44
CA ILE A 35 7.83 -2.69 0.75
C ILE A 35 9.33 -2.67 1.00
N LEU A 36 10.16 -2.79 -0.04
CA LEU A 36 11.63 -2.80 0.08
C LEU A 36 12.18 -1.47 0.62
N THR A 37 11.46 -0.36 0.44
CA THR A 37 11.92 0.96 0.93
C THR A 37 11.60 1.24 2.40
N ILE A 38 10.73 0.44 3.03
CA ILE A 38 10.35 0.63 4.44
C ILE A 38 11.55 0.27 5.34
N SER A 39 12.05 1.24 6.09
CA SER A 39 13.19 1.09 7.01
C SER A 39 12.80 1.26 8.48
N ASP A 40 11.69 1.95 8.74
CA ASP A 40 11.28 2.39 10.06
C ASP A 40 9.80 2.79 10.10
N LYS A 41 9.35 3.25 11.26
CA LYS A 41 7.98 3.73 11.48
C LYS A 41 7.58 4.84 10.50
N ASN A 42 8.46 5.81 10.22
CA ASN A 42 8.08 6.97 9.42
C ASN A 42 7.93 6.61 7.94
N SER A 43 8.83 5.78 7.42
CA SER A 43 8.72 5.23 6.07
C SER A 43 7.50 4.31 5.91
N PHE A 44 7.19 3.48 6.92
CA PHE A 44 5.94 2.72 6.95
C PHE A 44 4.70 3.64 6.91
N LEU A 45 4.64 4.65 7.78
CA LEU A 45 3.53 5.60 7.84
C LEU A 45 3.36 6.35 6.53
N LYS A 46 4.47 6.80 5.93
CA LYS A 46 4.46 7.43 4.61
C LYS A 46 3.82 6.50 3.57
N GLU A 47 4.28 5.26 3.49
CA GLU A 47 3.79 4.27 2.53
C GLU A 47 2.27 4.05 2.66
N VAL A 48 1.77 3.79 3.87
CA VAL A 48 0.33 3.52 4.07
C VAL A 48 -0.53 4.76 3.81
N ILE A 49 -0.06 5.96 4.16
CA ILE A 49 -0.80 7.22 3.93
C ILE A 49 -0.87 7.54 2.43
N GLU A 50 0.25 7.44 1.71
CA GLU A 50 0.30 7.72 0.27
C GLU A 50 -0.52 6.70 -0.54
N ASN A 51 -0.67 5.46 -0.04
CA ASN A 51 -1.47 4.40 -0.66
C ASN A 51 -2.95 4.38 -0.20
N GLY A 52 -3.39 5.41 0.54
CA GLY A 52 -4.81 5.63 0.85
C GLY A 52 -5.37 4.83 2.02
N TYR A 53 -4.51 4.29 2.87
CA TYR A 53 -4.95 3.71 4.13
C TYR A 53 -5.31 4.83 5.11
N SER A 54 -6.31 4.58 5.95
CA SER A 54 -6.70 5.47 7.05
C SER A 54 -6.32 4.84 8.38
N GLU A 55 -6.03 5.68 9.38
CA GLU A 55 -5.66 5.20 10.71
C GLU A 55 -6.80 4.37 11.34
N GLY A 56 -6.43 3.20 11.84
CA GLY A 56 -7.28 2.28 12.56
C GLY A 56 -7.25 2.50 14.08
N ASN A 57 -7.59 1.46 14.83
CA ASN A 57 -7.53 1.51 16.30
C ASN A 57 -6.10 1.18 16.79
N SER A 58 -5.16 2.11 16.59
CA SER A 58 -3.79 2.05 17.10
C SER A 58 -3.72 1.83 18.61
N THR A 59 -2.69 1.12 19.06
CA THR A 59 -2.41 0.80 20.47
C THR A 59 -1.04 1.34 20.86
N LYS A 60 -0.66 1.19 22.13
CA LYS A 60 0.69 1.55 22.61
C LYS A 60 1.82 0.71 21.98
N ASP A 61 1.50 -0.49 21.48
CA ASP A 61 2.50 -1.46 21.00
C ASP A 61 2.49 -1.59 19.46
N LYS A 62 1.34 -1.32 18.84
CA LYS A 62 1.10 -1.49 17.40
C LYS A 62 0.31 -0.33 16.81
N ILE A 63 0.71 0.08 15.62
CA ILE A 63 0.00 1.03 14.77
C ILE A 63 -0.84 0.23 13.76
N TYR A 64 -2.11 0.57 13.58
CA TYR A 64 -2.99 -0.09 12.62
C TYR A 64 -3.50 0.91 11.59
N TYR A 65 -3.51 0.49 10.33
CA TYR A 65 -4.06 1.23 9.21
C TYR A 65 -4.94 0.31 8.37
N GLY A 66 -6.02 0.85 7.79
CA GLY A 66 -6.93 0.07 6.96
C GLY A 66 -7.39 0.85 5.74
N LYS A 67 -7.42 0.19 4.58
CA LYS A 67 -7.96 0.77 3.35
C LYS A 67 -9.48 0.61 3.33
N GLY A 68 -10.20 1.71 3.07
CA GLY A 68 -11.65 1.74 3.19
C GLY A 68 -12.16 1.47 4.62
N PHE A 69 -11.33 1.75 5.64
CA PHE A 69 -11.64 1.45 7.04
C PHE A 69 -12.90 2.19 7.51
N LYS A 70 -13.84 1.42 8.07
CA LYS A 70 -15.08 1.92 8.69
C LYS A 70 -15.05 1.60 10.18
N LYS A 71 -14.78 2.61 11.00
CA LYS A 71 -14.56 2.47 12.44
C LYS A 71 -15.71 1.78 13.16
N GLU A 72 -16.95 2.04 12.75
CA GLU A 72 -18.15 1.48 13.38
C GLU A 72 -18.28 -0.03 13.14
N LYS A 73 -17.73 -0.52 12.03
CA LYS A 73 -17.82 -1.92 11.61
C LYS A 73 -16.53 -2.70 11.83
N THR A 74 -15.46 -2.02 12.24
CA THR A 74 -14.10 -2.58 12.35
C THR A 74 -13.70 -3.33 11.06
N GLN A 75 -14.08 -2.77 9.92
CA GLN A 75 -13.96 -3.42 8.61
C GLN A 75 -13.07 -2.57 7.70
N ALA A 76 -12.13 -3.22 7.02
CA ALA A 76 -11.33 -2.65 5.95
C ALA A 76 -11.23 -3.66 4.79
N THR A 77 -10.88 -3.21 3.59
CA THR A 77 -10.55 -4.11 2.46
C THR A 77 -9.14 -4.66 2.60
N ASP A 78 -8.24 -3.83 3.11
CA ASP A 78 -6.83 -4.16 3.32
C ASP A 78 -6.41 -3.64 4.68
N TRP A 79 -5.45 -4.32 5.30
CA TRP A 79 -4.88 -3.94 6.60
C TRP A 79 -3.38 -3.76 6.49
N ALA A 80 -2.86 -2.84 7.30
CA ALA A 80 -1.44 -2.67 7.52
C ALA A 80 -1.17 -2.50 9.01
N GLU A 81 -0.13 -3.15 9.52
CA GLU A 81 0.29 -3.03 10.92
C GLU A 81 1.78 -2.75 11.02
N TYR A 82 2.18 -2.00 12.05
CA TYR A 82 3.58 -1.82 12.43
C TYR A 82 3.75 -2.06 13.93
N THR A 83 4.67 -2.94 14.30
CA THR A 83 5.02 -3.25 15.69
C THR A 83 6.13 -2.31 16.15
N LEU A 84 5.83 -1.46 17.13
CA LEU A 84 6.74 -0.39 17.56
C LEU A 84 8.05 -0.90 18.16
N ALA A 85 8.01 -2.04 18.85
CA ALA A 85 9.16 -2.60 19.54
C ALA A 85 10.16 -3.29 18.60
N SER A 86 9.66 -4.01 17.58
CA SER A 86 10.47 -4.86 16.70
C SER A 86 10.72 -4.27 15.32
N GLY A 87 9.96 -3.24 14.92
CA GLY A 87 9.97 -2.71 13.56
C GLY A 87 9.35 -3.63 12.52
N GLU A 88 8.74 -4.73 12.94
CA GLU A 88 8.00 -5.62 12.05
C GLU A 88 6.79 -4.89 11.48
N PHE A 89 6.55 -5.07 10.19
CA PHE A 89 5.35 -4.59 9.53
C PHE A 89 4.64 -5.72 8.80
N TYR A 90 3.35 -5.49 8.58
CA TYR A 90 2.40 -6.45 8.08
C TYR A 90 1.51 -5.76 7.05
N PHE A 91 1.22 -6.45 5.95
CA PHE A 91 0.22 -6.04 4.98
C PHE A 91 -0.70 -7.21 4.66
N GLU A 92 -2.01 -6.95 4.61
CA GLU A 92 -3.02 -7.94 4.29
C GLU A 92 -3.99 -7.42 3.25
N GLN A 93 -4.22 -8.22 2.20
CA GLN A 93 -5.34 -8.06 1.28
C GLN A 93 -6.47 -9.01 1.69
N SER A 94 -7.63 -8.46 2.04
CA SER A 94 -8.76 -9.28 2.48
C SER A 94 -9.48 -9.91 1.29
N ASN A 95 -10.01 -11.12 1.48
CA ASN A 95 -10.89 -11.80 0.53
C ASN A 95 -10.29 -11.92 -0.89
N LEU A 96 -9.19 -12.66 -1.00
CA LEU A 96 -8.49 -12.86 -2.28
C LEU A 96 -9.40 -13.42 -3.37
N ALA A 97 -10.37 -14.27 -3.01
CA ALA A 97 -11.32 -14.82 -3.98
C ALA A 97 -12.18 -13.74 -4.64
N PHE A 98 -12.67 -12.77 -3.85
CA PHE A 98 -13.38 -11.63 -4.39
C PHE A 98 -12.46 -10.74 -5.22
N VAL A 99 -11.28 -10.39 -4.71
CA VAL A 99 -10.34 -9.49 -5.40
C VAL A 99 -9.95 -10.08 -6.77
N ARG A 100 -9.48 -11.32 -6.82
CA ARG A 100 -9.06 -11.99 -8.07
C ARG A 100 -10.17 -12.08 -9.12
N LYS A 101 -11.44 -12.11 -8.69
CA LYS A 101 -12.59 -12.13 -9.60
C LYS A 101 -12.94 -10.74 -10.15
N ASN A 102 -12.62 -9.68 -9.41
CA ASN A 102 -13.14 -8.33 -9.67
C ASN A 102 -12.05 -7.30 -10.01
N GLY A 103 -10.77 -7.66 -10.00
CA GLY A 103 -9.69 -6.76 -10.37
C GLY A 103 -8.30 -7.31 -10.04
N ASP A 104 -7.33 -6.40 -9.95
CA ASP A 104 -5.93 -6.73 -9.72
C ASP A 104 -5.65 -7.06 -8.26
N CYS A 105 -5.10 -8.24 -8.02
CA CYS A 105 -4.71 -8.72 -6.70
C CYS A 105 -3.25 -8.36 -6.41
N TYR A 106 -3.00 -7.29 -5.65
CA TYR A 106 -1.64 -6.86 -5.33
C TYR A 106 -0.85 -7.93 -4.59
N TYR A 107 -1.54 -8.74 -3.76
CA TYR A 107 -0.89 -9.84 -3.07
C TYR A 107 -0.25 -10.81 -4.07
N ASP A 108 -0.96 -11.17 -5.14
CA ASP A 108 -0.42 -12.08 -6.16
C ASP A 108 0.77 -11.46 -6.90
N VAL A 109 0.69 -10.15 -7.19
CA VAL A 109 1.80 -9.39 -7.81
C VAL A 109 3.03 -9.39 -6.90
N ILE A 110 2.88 -9.04 -5.62
CA ILE A 110 3.98 -9.02 -4.65
C ILE A 110 4.57 -10.42 -4.51
N VAL A 111 3.75 -11.48 -4.39
CA VAL A 111 4.26 -12.85 -4.27
C VAL A 111 5.03 -13.29 -5.51
N SER A 112 4.55 -12.93 -6.71
CA SER A 112 5.27 -13.18 -7.96
C SER A 112 6.62 -12.46 -7.99
N ASP A 113 6.64 -11.20 -7.58
CA ASP A 113 7.84 -10.38 -7.52
C ASP A 113 8.84 -10.91 -6.49
N VAL A 114 8.40 -11.30 -5.30
CA VAL A 114 9.26 -11.90 -4.26
C VAL A 114 9.90 -13.18 -4.78
N LYS A 115 9.12 -14.07 -5.41
CA LYS A 115 9.64 -15.34 -5.95
C LYS A 115 10.63 -15.16 -7.09
N SER A 116 10.51 -14.07 -7.86
CA SER A 116 11.37 -13.81 -9.02
C SER A 116 12.62 -12.98 -8.69
N LYS A 117 12.53 -12.09 -7.69
CA LYS A 117 13.60 -11.13 -7.35
C LYS A 117 14.35 -11.48 -6.07
N CYS A 118 13.78 -12.31 -5.19
CA CYS A 118 14.32 -12.61 -3.87
C CYS A 118 14.73 -14.09 -3.76
N THR A 119 15.57 -14.39 -2.76
CA THR A 119 16.08 -15.76 -2.52
C THR A 119 15.29 -16.41 -1.40
N PHE A 120 14.73 -17.60 -1.64
CA PHE A 120 14.06 -18.38 -0.59
C PHE A 120 15.05 -18.72 0.54
N ILE A 121 14.62 -18.55 1.78
CA ILE A 121 15.43 -18.85 2.98
C ILE A 121 14.89 -20.11 3.65
N GLU A 122 13.71 -20.00 4.27
CA GLU A 122 13.09 -21.09 5.01
C GLU A 122 11.58 -20.87 5.19
N ILE A 123 10.92 -21.86 5.78
CA ILE A 123 9.56 -21.68 6.30
C ILE A 123 9.66 -21.23 7.76
N LYS A 124 9.09 -20.06 8.09
CA LYS A 124 9.01 -19.56 9.47
C LYS A 124 7.58 -19.64 10.00
N GLU A 125 7.44 -20.07 11.24
CA GLU A 125 6.18 -20.03 11.96
C GLU A 125 5.97 -18.64 12.58
N HIS A 126 4.77 -18.09 12.39
CA HIS A 126 4.32 -16.90 13.11
C HIS A 126 3.05 -17.25 13.89
N THR A 127 3.10 -17.05 15.21
CA THR A 127 1.98 -17.30 16.11
C THR A 127 1.24 -16.01 16.40
N GLY A 128 0.08 -15.85 15.79
CA GLY A 128 -0.88 -14.80 16.15
C GLY A 128 -1.65 -15.17 17.42
N LYS A 129 -2.65 -14.36 17.77
CA LYS A 129 -3.45 -14.57 19.01
C LYS A 129 -4.24 -15.88 19.01
N THR A 130 -4.64 -16.37 17.84
CA THR A 130 -5.60 -17.48 17.72
C THR A 130 -5.06 -18.68 16.94
N LYS A 131 -3.94 -18.52 16.23
CA LYS A 131 -3.36 -19.57 15.39
C LYS A 131 -1.90 -19.32 15.07
N THR A 132 -1.22 -20.41 14.74
CA THR A 132 0.11 -20.40 14.14
C THR A 132 -0.01 -20.61 12.64
N VAL A 133 0.73 -19.82 11.87
CA VAL A 133 0.73 -19.84 10.41
C VAL A 133 2.17 -19.99 9.92
N ASN A 134 2.37 -20.85 8.91
CA ASN A 134 3.63 -21.01 8.22
C ASN A 134 3.77 -19.99 7.09
N PHE A 135 4.89 -19.27 7.07
CA PHE A 135 5.24 -18.31 6.03
C PHE A 135 6.43 -18.82 5.23
N ALA A 136 6.34 -18.77 3.90
CA ALA A 136 7.52 -18.93 3.06
C ALA A 136 8.30 -17.62 3.09
N THR A 137 9.54 -17.65 3.58
CA THR A 137 10.35 -16.45 3.80
C THR A 137 11.48 -16.33 2.79
N TYR A 138 11.76 -15.08 2.42
CA TYR A 138 12.69 -14.72 1.36
C TYR A 138 13.58 -13.55 1.80
N ASP A 139 14.83 -13.60 1.37
CA ASP A 139 15.77 -12.51 1.43
C ASP A 139 15.77 -11.74 0.11
N CYS A 140 15.36 -10.47 0.16
CA CYS A 140 15.29 -9.60 -0.99
C CYS A 140 16.51 -8.67 -1.10
N PRO A 141 17.10 -8.49 -2.29
CA PRO A 141 18.18 -7.55 -2.49
C PRO A 141 17.69 -6.10 -2.32
N LYS A 142 18.59 -5.20 -1.88
CA LYS A 142 18.34 -3.75 -1.75
C LYS A 142 17.17 -3.37 -0.83
N LYS A 143 16.79 -4.25 0.10
CA LYS A 143 15.85 -3.95 1.18
C LYS A 143 16.45 -2.94 2.17
N SER A 144 15.62 -2.04 2.68
CA SER A 144 15.99 -1.07 3.71
C SER A 144 15.74 -1.57 5.14
N TYR A 145 14.90 -2.58 5.31
CA TYR A 145 14.63 -3.22 6.61
C TYR A 145 15.66 -4.30 6.94
N ASN A 146 15.85 -4.57 8.24
CA ASN A 146 16.61 -5.73 8.72
C ASN A 146 15.66 -6.90 9.02
N GLY A 147 15.75 -7.97 8.22
CA GLY A 147 14.86 -9.12 8.36
C GLY A 147 14.55 -9.79 7.03
N ASP A 148 13.63 -10.74 7.04
CA ASP A 148 13.20 -11.50 5.86
C ASP A 148 11.71 -11.25 5.59
N ILE A 149 11.30 -11.14 4.33
CA ILE A 149 9.88 -11.00 3.98
C ILE A 149 9.27 -12.39 3.81
N GLY A 150 8.19 -12.64 4.53
CA GLY A 150 7.36 -13.82 4.40
C GLY A 150 6.02 -13.52 3.75
N PHE A 151 5.45 -14.51 3.08
CA PHE A 151 4.05 -14.46 2.67
C PHE A 151 3.31 -15.78 2.96
N ALA A 152 2.01 -15.67 3.20
CA ALA A 152 1.08 -16.78 3.40
C ALA A 152 -0.33 -16.39 2.97
N GLN A 153 -1.20 -17.38 2.77
CA GLN A 153 -2.66 -17.16 2.69
C GLN A 153 -3.30 -17.66 3.98
N VAL A 154 -4.10 -16.82 4.63
CA VAL A 154 -4.69 -17.09 5.95
C VAL A 154 -6.18 -16.80 5.87
N ASP A 155 -7.02 -17.82 6.06
CA ASP A 155 -8.50 -17.73 5.99
C ASP A 155 -9.03 -17.02 4.72
N GLY A 156 -8.35 -17.18 3.59
CA GLY A 156 -8.73 -16.53 2.34
C GLY A 156 -8.19 -15.10 2.14
N ASN A 157 -7.39 -14.60 3.09
CA ASN A 157 -6.66 -13.33 2.97
C ASN A 157 -5.21 -13.58 2.57
N GLY A 158 -4.60 -12.64 1.84
CA GLY A 158 -3.21 -12.69 1.45
C GLY A 158 -2.37 -11.84 2.38
N VAL A 159 -1.37 -12.43 3.01
CA VAL A 159 -0.55 -11.79 4.04
C VAL A 159 0.90 -11.69 3.60
N VAL A 160 1.48 -10.50 3.76
CA VAL A 160 2.92 -10.24 3.65
C VAL A 160 3.41 -9.71 4.99
N LEU A 161 4.47 -10.30 5.54
CA LEU A 161 4.98 -10.03 6.88
C LEU A 161 6.50 -9.87 6.84
N LEU A 162 7.02 -8.82 7.46
CA LEU A 162 8.43 -8.73 7.81
C LEU A 162 8.70 -9.53 9.08
N PHE A 163 9.63 -10.49 9.00
CA PHE A 163 10.27 -11.13 10.15
C PHE A 163 11.55 -10.38 10.48
N SER A 164 11.52 -9.48 11.47
CA SER A 164 12.70 -8.69 11.81
C SER A 164 13.77 -9.52 12.52
N LYS A 165 15.03 -9.04 12.46
CA LYS A 165 16.21 -9.64 13.08
C LYS A 165 16.78 -8.74 14.16
#